data_AF-A0A6P0JZJ1-F1
#
_entry.id   AF-A0A6P0JZJ1-F1
#
_cell.length_a   1.000
_cell.length_b   1.000
_cell.length_c   1.000
_cell.angle_alpha   90.00
_cell.angle_beta   90.00
_cell.angle_gamma   90.00
#
_symmetry.space_group_name_H-M   'P 1'
#
loop_
_entity.id
_entity.type
_entity.pdbx_description
1 polymer ?
#
loop_
_entity_poly.entity_id
_entity_poly.type
_entity_poly.pdbx_seq_one_letter_code
_entity_poly.pdbx_strand_id
1 'polypeptide(L)'
;MRRFNLQVFKRFWAIAKAYWFGEQKWQALGLLALLIVLLVAYTQLSVALNREQGNLVSALSQQNADRFYRTVWIFFGILVVYVPIFAGFRYA
;
A
#
# COMPACT_ATOMS: atom_id res chain seq x y z
N MET A 1 9.64 13.44 28.94
CA MET A 1 9.82 14.02 27.59
C MET A 1 11.03 13.35 26.94
N ARG A 2 10.83 12.54 25.88
CA ARG A 2 11.91 11.78 25.22
C ARG A 2 12.92 12.77 24.62
N ARG A 3 14.15 12.83 25.16
CA ARG A 3 15.22 13.62 24.57
C ARG A 3 15.55 13.02 23.20
N PHE A 4 15.17 13.69 22.13
CA PHE A 4 15.64 13.35 20.79
C PHE A 4 17.15 13.40 20.80
N ASN A 5 17.79 12.24 20.74
CA ASN A 5 19.24 12.13 20.78
C ASN A 5 19.79 12.42 19.38
N LEU A 6 19.95 13.71 19.07
CA LEU A 6 20.52 14.22 17.82
C LEU A 6 21.88 13.57 17.49
N GLN A 7 22.61 13.07 18.49
CA GLN A 7 23.86 12.36 18.32
C GLN A 7 23.66 10.96 17.71
N VAL A 8 22.59 10.26 18.08
CA VAL A 8 22.20 8.97 17.47
C VAL A 8 21.75 9.19 16.03
N PHE A 9 20.96 10.24 15.77
CA PHE A 9 20.55 10.58 14.42
C PHE A 9 21.75 10.95 13.52
N LYS A 10 22.72 11.73 14.02
CA LYS A 10 23.96 12.04 13.28
C LYS A 10 24.75 10.79 12.92
N ARG A 11 24.90 9.84 13.86
CA ARG A 11 25.62 8.58 13.60
C ARG A 11 24.88 7.70 12.59
N PHE A 12 23.56 7.59 12.72
CA PHE A 12 22.72 6.89 11.75
C PHE A 12 22.84 7.51 10.35
N TRP A 13 22.74 8.85 10.26
CA TRP A 13 22.83 9.57 9.00
C TRP A 13 24.21 9.42 8.34
N ALA A 14 25.29 9.38 9.11
CA ALA A 14 26.64 9.17 8.58
C ALA A 14 26.76 7.83 7.84
N ILE A 15 26.10 6.78 8.35
CA ILE A 15 26.08 5.45 7.74
C ILE A 15 25.11 5.43 6.56
N ALA A 16 23.88 5.94 6.75
CA ALA A 16 22.86 5.95 5.71
C ALA A 16 23.30 6.76 4.49
N LYS A 17 23.94 7.93 4.68
CA LYS A 17 24.38 8.80 3.58
C LYS A 17 25.26 8.06 2.55
N ALA A 18 26.10 7.12 2.97
CA ALA A 18 26.92 6.33 2.04
C ALA A 18 26.07 5.47 1.09
N TYR A 19 24.93 4.95 1.57
CA TYR A 19 23.99 4.16 0.77
C TYR A 19 23.14 5.03 -0.18
N TRP A 20 22.73 6.22 0.28
CA TRP A 20 21.91 7.14 -0.50
C TRP A 20 22.69 7.99 -1.51
N PHE A 21 23.99 8.22 -1.28
CA PHE A 21 24.84 9.08 -2.12
C PHE A 21 26.03 8.36 -2.77
N GLY A 22 26.18 7.05 -2.56
CA GLY A 22 27.19 6.23 -3.21
C GLY A 22 26.92 5.98 -4.71
N GLU A 23 27.75 5.17 -5.34
CA GLU A 23 27.66 4.86 -6.79
C GLU A 23 26.31 4.23 -7.20
N GLN A 24 25.69 3.43 -6.32
CA GLN A 24 24.40 2.76 -6.57
C GLN A 24 23.17 3.57 -6.12
N LYS A 25 23.31 4.88 -5.84
CA LYS A 25 22.20 5.75 -5.37
C LYS A 25 20.92 5.66 -6.20
N TRP A 26 21.06 5.49 -7.51
CA TRP A 26 19.92 5.39 -8.43
C TRP A 26 19.12 4.09 -8.26
N GLN A 27 19.79 2.98 -7.93
CA GLN A 27 19.11 1.72 -7.62
C GLN A 27 18.37 1.82 -6.29
N ALA A 28 19.03 2.36 -5.25
CA ALA A 28 18.40 2.58 -3.95
C ALA A 28 17.18 3.51 -4.02
N LEU A 29 17.29 4.62 -4.77
CA LEU A 29 16.19 5.54 -5.01
C LEU A 29 15.07 4.92 -5.85
N GLY A 30 15.42 4.12 -6.88
CA GLY A 30 14.44 3.40 -7.70
C GLY A 30 13.64 2.39 -6.89
N LEU A 31 14.31 1.61 -6.04
CA LEU A 31 13.66 0.66 -5.13
C LEU A 31 12.79 1.37 -4.09
N LEU A 32 13.24 2.49 -3.54
CA LEU A 32 12.41 3.31 -2.63
C LEU A 32 11.16 3.84 -3.35
N ALA A 33 11.33 4.42 -4.54
CA ALA A 33 10.22 4.93 -5.32
C ALA A 33 9.22 3.83 -5.66
N LEU A 34 9.70 2.65 -6.06
CA LEU A 34 8.87 1.47 -6.29
C LEU A 34 8.10 1.08 -5.03
N LEU A 35 8.77 1.00 -3.87
CA LEU A 35 8.14 0.72 -2.58
C LEU A 35 7.03 1.73 -2.25
N ILE A 36 7.30 3.03 -2.45
CA ILE A 36 6.31 4.09 -2.21
C ILE A 36 5.10 3.90 -3.13
N VAL A 37 5.31 3.67 -4.42
CA VAL A 37 4.23 3.44 -5.39
C VAL A 37 3.41 2.22 -5.02
N LEU A 38 4.07 1.11 -4.68
CA LEU A 38 3.41 -0.11 -4.25
C LEU A 38 2.60 0.11 -2.96
N LEU A 39 3.12 0.86 -1.99
CA LEU A 39 2.44 1.17 -0.74
C LEU A 39 1.19 2.03 -0.95
N VAL A 40 1.30 3.04 -1.82
CA VAL A 40 0.16 3.89 -2.19
C VAL A 40 -0.89 3.06 -2.91
N ALA A 41 -0.51 2.24 -3.89
CA ALA A 41 -1.43 1.36 -4.61
C ALA A 41 -2.16 0.41 -3.65
N TYR A 42 -1.42 -0.24 -2.76
CA TYR A 42 -1.99 -1.12 -1.72
C TYR A 42 -3.04 -0.39 -0.87
N THR A 43 -2.69 0.80 -0.35
CA THR A 43 -3.58 1.58 0.50
C THR A 43 -4.86 1.98 -0.23
N GLN A 44 -4.74 2.47 -1.47
CA GLN A 44 -5.88 2.87 -2.28
C GLN A 44 -6.81 1.70 -2.60
N LEU A 45 -6.25 0.54 -2.93
CA LEU A 45 -7.02 -0.69 -3.15
C LEU A 45 -7.73 -1.15 -1.87
N SER A 46 -7.08 -1.07 -0.70
CA SER A 46 -7.71 -1.36 0.59
C SER A 46 -8.90 -0.45 0.87
N VAL A 47 -8.77 0.86 0.62
CA VAL A 47 -9.87 1.81 0.81
C VAL A 47 -11.02 1.53 -0.16
N ALA A 48 -10.71 1.24 -1.43
CA ALA A 48 -11.71 0.88 -2.42
C ALA A 48 -12.48 -0.39 -2.04
N LEU A 49 -11.79 -1.46 -1.61
CA LEU A 49 -12.42 -2.69 -1.12
C LEU A 49 -13.36 -2.43 0.05
N ASN A 50 -12.92 -1.65 1.04
CA ASN A 50 -13.75 -1.28 2.18
C ASN A 50 -15.03 -0.53 1.75
N ARG A 51 -14.92 0.35 0.75
CA ARG A 51 -16.07 1.08 0.23
C ARG A 51 -17.07 0.16 -0.49
N GLU A 52 -16.57 -0.74 -1.34
CA GLU A 52 -17.44 -1.67 -2.09
C GLU A 52 -18.14 -2.67 -1.17
N GLN A 53 -17.54 -3.07 -0.04
CA GLN A 53 -18.22 -3.87 0.98
C GLN A 53 -19.48 -3.16 1.51
N GLY A 54 -19.42 -1.84 1.74
CA GLY A 54 -20.58 -1.05 2.12
C GLY A 54 -21.66 -1.00 1.03
N ASN A 55 -21.25 -0.88 -0.24
CA ASN A 55 -22.16 -0.90 -1.38
C ASN A 55 -22.86 -2.26 -1.54
N LEU A 56 -22.16 -3.37 -1.30
CA LEU A 56 -22.74 -4.71 -1.30
C LEU A 56 -23.85 -4.84 -0.25
N VAL A 57 -23.57 -4.42 0.98
CA VAL A 57 -24.56 -4.46 2.09
C VAL A 57 -25.76 -3.56 1.79
N SER A 58 -25.53 -2.38 1.22
CA SER A 58 -26.60 -1.46 0.82
C SER A 58 -27.47 -2.01 -0.31
N ALA A 59 -26.87 -2.62 -1.34
CA ALA A 59 -27.59 -3.23 -2.46
C ALA A 59 -28.44 -4.44 -2.02
N LEU A 60 -27.92 -5.26 -1.09
CA LEU A 60 -28.66 -6.35 -0.45
C LEU A 60 -29.87 -5.84 0.33
N SER A 61 -29.70 -4.77 1.12
CA SER A 61 -30.79 -4.14 1.87
C SER A 61 -31.90 -3.59 0.96
N GLN A 62 -31.52 -3.07 -0.22
CA GLN A 62 -32.47 -2.56 -1.22
C GLN A 62 -33.03 -3.64 -2.17
N GLN A 63 -32.69 -4.92 -1.97
CA GLN A 63 -33.07 -6.05 -2.84
C GLN A 63 -32.79 -5.81 -4.34
N ASN A 64 -31.77 -5.01 -4.67
CA ASN A 64 -31.46 -4.65 -6.05
C ASN A 64 -30.41 -5.62 -6.62
N ALA A 65 -30.88 -6.68 -7.27
CA ALA A 65 -30.04 -7.75 -7.81
C ALA A 65 -29.01 -7.25 -8.83
N ASP A 66 -29.38 -6.33 -9.72
CA ASP A 66 -28.48 -5.81 -10.75
C ASP A 66 -27.29 -5.03 -10.16
N ARG A 67 -27.55 -4.19 -9.14
CA ARG A 67 -26.48 -3.51 -8.41
C ARG A 67 -25.62 -4.48 -7.61
N PHE A 68 -26.22 -5.53 -7.04
CA PHE A 68 -25.48 -6.51 -6.26
C PHE A 68 -24.44 -7.24 -7.11
N TYR A 69 -24.84 -7.83 -8.25
CA TYR A 69 -23.91 -8.55 -9.11
C TYR A 69 -22.81 -7.65 -9.68
N ARG A 70 -23.15 -6.41 -10.05
CA ARG A 70 -22.15 -5.43 -10.51
C ARG A 70 -21.08 -5.17 -9.45
N THR A 71 -21.49 -4.95 -8.20
CA THR A 71 -20.56 -4.70 -7.10
C THR A 71 -19.73 -5.94 -6.76
N VAL A 72 -20.29 -7.15 -6.87
CA VAL A 72 -19.55 -8.41 -6.67
C VAL A 72 -18.42 -8.54 -7.69
N TRP A 73 -18.68 -8.28 -8.97
CA TRP A 73 -17.65 -8.35 -10.01
C TRP A 73 -16.55 -7.30 -9.83
N ILE A 74 -16.90 -6.08 -9.44
CA ILE A 74 -15.92 -5.03 -9.12
C ILE A 74 -15.06 -5.46 -7.93
N PHE A 75 -15.68 -5.95 -6.85
CA PHE A 75 -14.99 -6.42 -5.66
C PHE A 75 -14.02 -7.57 -5.97
N PHE A 76 -14.45 -8.54 -6.78
CA PHE A 76 -13.61 -9.64 -7.23
C PHE A 76 -12.43 -9.15 -8.08
N GLY A 77 -12.66 -8.22 -9.02
CA GLY A 77 -11.59 -7.62 -9.81
C GLY A 77 -10.54 -6.91 -8.96
N ILE A 78 -10.96 -6.21 -7.91
CA ILE A 78 -10.03 -5.57 -6.97
C ILE A 78 -9.24 -6.62 -6.20
N LEU A 79 -9.86 -7.73 -5.76
CA LEU A 79 -9.16 -8.83 -5.06
C LEU A 79 -8.06 -9.47 -5.91
N VAL A 80 -8.30 -9.70 -7.21
CA VAL A 80 -7.30 -10.30 -8.12
C VAL A 80 -6.01 -9.47 -8.17
N VAL A 81 -6.10 -8.15 -8.09
CA VAL A 81 -4.94 -7.25 -8.08
C VAL A 81 -4.38 -7.07 -6.66
N TYR A 82 -5.26 -6.96 -5.67
CA TYR A 82 -4.88 -6.70 -4.28
C TYR A 82 -4.14 -7.85 -3.62
N VAL A 83 -4.58 -9.10 -3.84
CA VAL A 83 -4.02 -10.29 -3.20
C VAL A 83 -2.53 -10.49 -3.53
N PRO A 84 -2.08 -10.45 -4.81
CA PRO A 84 -0.66 -10.57 -5.14
C PRO A 84 0.20 -9.46 -4.55
N ILE A 85 -0.29 -8.21 -4.57
CA ILE A 85 0.42 -7.04 -4.01
C ILE A 85 0.58 -7.20 -2.50
N PHE A 86 -0.49 -7.60 -1.81
CA PHE A 86 -0.46 -7.83 -0.36
C PHE A 86 0.44 -9.00 0.03
N ALA A 87 0.37 -10.11 -0.71
CA ALA A 87 1.22 -11.27 -0.47
C ALA A 87 2.70 -10.92 -0.65
N GLY A 88 3.04 -10.17 -1.70
CA GLY A 88 4.38 -9.65 -1.92
C GLY A 88 4.86 -8.73 -0.79
N PHE A 89 4.01 -7.86 -0.26
CA PHE A 89 4.40 -6.99 0.87
C PHE A 89 4.58 -7.72 2.20
N ARG A 90 3.85 -8.81 2.43
CA ARG A 90 3.76 -9.46 3.75
C ARG A 90 4.66 -10.69 3.88
N TYR A 91 5.02 -11.33 2.77
CA TYR A 91 5.76 -12.59 2.76
C TYR A 91 7.04 -12.58 1.90
N ALA A 92 7.36 -11.48 1.21
CA ALA A 92 8.67 -11.28 0.58
C ALA A 92 9.63 -10.55 1.54
#